data_AF-A0A9R0YY03-F1
#
_entry.id   AF-A0A9R0YY03-F1
#
_cell.length_a   1.000
_cell.length_b   1.000
_cell.length_c   1.000
_cell.angle_alpha   90.00
_cell.angle_beta   90.00
_cell.angle_gamma   90.00
#
_symmetry.space_group_name_H-M   'P 1'
#
loop_
_entity.id
_entity.type
_entity.pdbx_description
1 polymer ?
#
loop_
_entity_poly.entity_id
_entity_poly.type
_entity_poly.pdbx_seq_one_letter_code
_entity_poly.pdbx_strand_id
1 'polypeptide(L)'
;MGYGILKIRAKIQRNMLSQYTTYVAYMVFKLGPRFHGFDFPFQEASFGVVGSESVRQVCLQGYVEDSDGADDPPRKHIMPSYYRDCDAVPPGEDIVFPRKKADDWMQVELGEFHNEGGDGEVSISLTETTTAKSGLIVWGIVIRSKHQRRVRL
;
A
#
# COMPACT_ATOMS: atom_id res chain seq x y z
N MET A 1 -4.30 -27.73 -5.03
CA MET A 1 -5.25 -26.75 -5.61
C MET A 1 -4.86 -25.39 -5.05
N GLY A 2 -4.28 -24.51 -5.87
CA GLY A 2 -3.71 -23.23 -5.42
C GLY A 2 -4.77 -22.13 -5.51
N TYR A 3 -5.44 -21.83 -4.40
CA TYR A 3 -6.56 -20.90 -4.40
C TYR A 3 -6.07 -19.46 -4.22
N GLY A 4 -6.13 -18.67 -5.30
CA GLY A 4 -6.18 -17.20 -5.25
C GLY A 4 -4.99 -16.50 -4.61
N ILE A 5 -3.87 -16.40 -5.31
CA ILE A 5 -2.73 -15.60 -4.86
C ILE A 5 -2.82 -14.20 -5.46
N LEU A 6 -2.92 -13.16 -4.63
CA LEU A 6 -2.59 -11.80 -5.04
C LEU A 6 -1.10 -11.59 -4.86
N LYS A 7 -0.43 -11.17 -5.92
CA LYS A 7 1.01 -10.89 -5.89
C LYS A 7 1.35 -9.82 -6.90
N ILE A 8 1.56 -8.61 -6.40
CA ILE A 8 2.04 -7.48 -7.18
C ILE A 8 3.49 -7.26 -6.79
N ARG A 9 4.37 -7.12 -7.79
CA ARG A 9 5.81 -6.92 -7.59
C ARG A 9 6.34 -5.85 -8.54
N ALA A 10 7.25 -5.04 -8.03
CA ALA A 10 8.07 -4.14 -8.82
C ALA A 10 9.52 -4.20 -8.35
N LYS A 11 10.43 -3.89 -9.27
CA LYS A 11 11.87 -3.87 -9.05
C LYS A 11 12.44 -2.63 -9.72
N ILE A 12 13.41 -2.00 -9.07
CA ILE A 12 14.12 -0.83 -9.61
C ILE A 12 15.59 -0.88 -9.19
N GLN A 13 16.47 -0.51 -10.11
CA GLN A 13 17.89 -0.42 -9.81
C GLN A 13 18.17 0.81 -8.95
N ARG A 14 18.96 0.65 -7.89
CA ARG A 14 19.29 1.73 -6.93
C ARG A 14 19.95 2.93 -7.60
N ASN A 15 20.73 2.70 -8.64
CA ASN A 15 21.41 3.75 -9.39
C ASN A 15 20.46 4.59 -10.27
N MET A 16 19.21 4.17 -10.48
CA MET A 16 18.17 4.97 -11.12
C MET A 16 17.52 5.96 -10.15
N LEU A 17 17.77 5.79 -8.85
CA LEU A 17 17.30 6.65 -7.78
C LEU A 17 18.47 7.51 -7.30
N SER A 18 18.23 8.80 -7.04
CA SER A 18 19.21 9.67 -6.40
C SER A 18 19.65 9.09 -5.05
N GLN A 19 20.94 9.20 -4.75
CA GLN A 19 21.57 8.75 -3.51
C GLN A 19 21.22 9.66 -2.33
N TYR A 20 21.46 9.18 -1.12
CA TYR A 20 21.17 9.83 0.16
C TYR A 20 19.75 10.40 0.25
N THR A 21 18.81 9.69 -0.38
CA THR A 21 17.43 10.13 -0.53
C THR A 21 16.52 9.04 0.00
N THR A 22 15.56 9.46 0.84
CA THR A 22 14.48 8.60 1.29
C THR A 22 13.39 8.55 0.23
N TYR A 23 12.97 7.35 -0.14
CA TYR A 23 11.87 7.09 -1.05
C TYR A 23 10.71 6.42 -0.33
N VAL A 24 9.51 6.74 -0.77
CA VAL A 24 8.29 6.07 -0.36
C VAL A 24 7.61 5.48 -1.58
N ALA A 25 7.18 4.23 -1.46
CA ALA A 25 6.45 3.54 -2.50
C ALA A 25 4.95 3.56 -2.19
N TYR A 26 4.15 3.87 -3.21
CA TYR A 26 2.70 3.87 -3.13
C TYR A 26 2.12 2.95 -4.20
N MET A 27 1.07 2.22 -3.88
CA MET A 27 0.21 1.61 -4.89
C MET A 27 -0.99 2.51 -5.15
N VAL A 28 -1.30 2.74 -6.43
CA VAL A 28 -2.51 3.46 -6.85
C VAL A 28 -3.46 2.48 -7.52
N PHE A 29 -4.68 2.38 -6.98
CA PHE A 29 -5.64 1.35 -7.37
C PHE A 29 -7.10 1.79 -7.18
N LYS A 30 -8.03 0.99 -7.72
CA LYS A 30 -9.47 1.07 -7.52
C LYS A 30 -10.03 -0.32 -7.25
N LEU A 31 -11.18 -0.37 -6.57
CA LEU A 31 -12.00 -1.56 -6.49
C LEU A 31 -13.18 -1.39 -7.46
N GLY A 32 -13.34 -2.35 -8.38
CA GLY A 32 -14.46 -2.40 -9.31
C GLY A 32 -15.78 -2.72 -8.59
N PRO A 33 -16.94 -2.55 -9.24
CA PRO A 33 -18.25 -2.71 -8.61
C PRO A 33 -18.54 -4.11 -8.06
N ARG A 34 -17.78 -5.13 -8.50
CA ARG A 34 -17.85 -6.51 -8.01
C ARG A 34 -16.46 -6.95 -7.55
N PHE A 35 -16.04 -6.47 -6.38
CA PHE A 35 -14.78 -6.86 -5.75
C PHE A 35 -14.99 -7.90 -4.63
N HIS A 36 -13.95 -8.65 -4.31
CA HIS A 36 -13.99 -9.68 -3.27
C HIS A 36 -12.61 -9.91 -2.62
N GLY A 37 -12.60 -10.12 -1.30
CA GLY A 37 -11.47 -10.69 -0.56
C GLY A 37 -10.32 -9.72 -0.27
N PHE A 38 -10.62 -8.47 0.12
CA PHE A 38 -9.61 -7.44 0.41
C PHE A 38 -9.72 -6.83 1.82
N ASP A 39 -10.66 -7.30 2.63
CA ASP A 39 -10.88 -6.90 4.02
C ASP A 39 -10.13 -7.78 5.01
N PHE A 40 -10.17 -9.11 4.83
CA PHE A 40 -9.39 -10.04 5.63
C PHE A 40 -9.09 -11.36 4.87
N PRO A 41 -7.90 -11.95 5.03
CA PRO A 41 -6.74 -11.42 5.75
C PRO A 41 -6.13 -10.20 5.07
N PHE A 42 -5.40 -9.40 5.84
CA PHE A 42 -4.73 -8.21 5.31
C PHE A 42 -3.59 -8.60 4.35
N GLN A 43 -3.33 -7.72 3.40
CA GLN A 43 -2.25 -7.88 2.45
C GLN A 43 -0.93 -7.46 3.09
N GLU A 44 0.15 -8.19 2.81
CA GLU A 44 1.49 -7.84 3.27
C GLU A 44 2.22 -7.04 2.20
N ALA A 45 2.63 -5.81 2.54
CA ALA A 45 3.47 -4.99 1.69
C ALA A 45 4.92 -5.06 2.16
N SER A 46 5.85 -5.11 1.20
CA SER A 46 7.27 -5.00 1.47
C SER A 46 7.98 -4.01 0.55
N PHE A 47 8.96 -3.29 1.08
CA PHE A 47 9.81 -2.38 0.31
C PHE A 47 11.22 -2.31 0.89
N GLY A 48 12.22 -2.53 0.04
CA GLY A 48 13.62 -2.34 0.40
C GLY A 48 14.58 -3.16 -0.44
N VAL A 49 15.83 -3.20 0.00
CA VAL A 49 16.85 -4.08 -0.57
C VAL A 49 16.71 -5.46 0.06
N VAL A 50 17.05 -6.50 -0.70
CA VAL A 50 17.00 -7.89 -0.24
C VAL A 50 17.73 -8.05 1.09
N GLY A 51 17.02 -8.55 2.11
CA GLY A 51 17.55 -8.78 3.46
C GLY A 51 17.42 -7.58 4.40
N SER A 52 16.84 -6.48 3.95
CA SER A 52 16.57 -5.29 4.76
C SER A 52 15.26 -4.61 4.33
N GLU A 53 14.30 -5.41 3.88
CA GLU A 53 12.98 -4.93 3.51
C GLU A 53 12.17 -4.49 4.73
N SER A 54 11.54 -3.32 4.63
CA SER A 54 10.42 -2.98 5.51
C SER A 54 9.21 -3.84 5.14
N VAL A 55 8.46 -4.30 6.14
CA VAL A 55 7.24 -5.09 5.97
C VAL A 55 6.11 -4.44 6.76
N ARG A 56 4.89 -4.41 6.21
CA ARG A 56 3.70 -3.90 6.89
C ARG A 56 2.41 -4.54 6.38
N GLN A 57 1.36 -4.45 7.18
CA GLN A 57 0.02 -4.92 6.83
C GLN A 57 -0.80 -3.79 6.18
N VAL A 58 -1.54 -4.13 5.14
CA VAL A 58 -2.36 -3.22 4.34
C VAL A 58 -3.76 -3.79 4.19
N CYS A 59 -4.79 -2.98 4.42
CA CYS A 59 -6.18 -3.33 4.13
C CYS A 59 -6.66 -2.60 2.88
N LEU A 60 -6.72 -3.30 1.73
CA LEU A 60 -7.13 -2.69 0.46
C LEU A 60 -8.63 -2.37 0.35
N GLN A 61 -9.49 -2.99 1.16
CA GLN A 61 -10.94 -2.72 1.17
C GLN A 61 -11.35 -1.56 2.07
N GLY A 62 -10.48 -1.19 3.01
CA GLY A 62 -10.65 0.00 3.82
C GLY A 62 -10.09 1.23 3.13
N TYR A 63 -10.55 2.41 3.53
CA TYR A 63 -9.93 3.66 3.15
C TYR A 63 -10.13 4.74 4.21
N VAL A 64 -9.30 5.77 4.13
CA VAL A 64 -9.43 7.01 4.89
C VAL A 64 -9.81 8.13 3.94
N GLU A 65 -10.83 8.90 4.32
CA GLU A 65 -11.16 10.18 3.70
C GLU A 65 -10.65 11.32 4.60
N ASP A 66 -10.11 12.35 3.95
CA ASP A 66 -9.83 13.62 4.63
C ASP A 66 -11.16 14.33 4.83
N SER A 67 -11.41 14.78 6.05
CA SER A 67 -12.60 15.59 6.31
C SER A 67 -12.41 17.00 5.73
N ASP A 68 -13.47 17.59 5.20
CA ASP A 68 -13.47 18.97 4.67
C ASP A 68 -13.23 20.01 5.79
N GLY A 69 -13.42 19.62 7.06
CA GLY A 69 -13.17 20.46 8.23
C GLY A 69 -11.76 20.29 8.78
N ALA A 70 -11.04 21.40 8.95
CA ALA A 70 -9.67 21.42 9.48
C ALA A 70 -9.53 20.81 10.90
N ASP A 71 -10.63 20.68 11.65
CA ASP A 71 -10.67 20.14 13.02
C ASP A 71 -11.26 18.71 13.12
N ASP A 72 -11.74 18.11 12.03
CA ASP A 72 -12.34 16.76 12.08
C ASP A 72 -11.29 15.69 11.74
N PRO A 73 -11.06 14.70 12.61
CA PRO A 73 -10.07 13.67 12.36
C PRO A 73 -10.41 12.81 11.13
N PRO A 74 -9.40 12.28 10.40
CA PRO A 74 -9.63 11.42 9.26
C PRO A 74 -10.46 10.18 9.63
N ARG A 75 -11.49 9.89 8.84
CA ARG A 75 -12.43 8.80 9.12
C ARG A 75 -12.05 7.54 8.36
N LYS A 76 -12.04 6.40 9.06
CA LYS A 76 -11.79 5.07 8.47
C LYS A 76 -13.11 4.45 8.02
N HIS A 77 -13.18 4.04 6.76
CA HIS A 77 -14.34 3.39 6.17
C HIS A 77 -13.94 2.01 5.63
N ILE A 78 -14.75 0.98 5.89
CA ILE A 78 -14.61 -0.32 5.24
C ILE A 78 -15.69 -0.44 4.17
N MET A 79 -15.28 -0.64 2.91
CA MET A 79 -16.24 -0.78 1.82
C MET A 79 -17.07 -2.05 1.97
N PRO A 80 -18.40 -1.97 1.84
CA PRO A 80 -19.23 -3.17 1.75
C PRO A 80 -18.97 -3.91 0.43
N SER A 81 -18.72 -5.21 0.53
CA SER A 81 -18.64 -6.13 -0.60
C SER A 81 -20.00 -6.79 -0.85
N TYR A 82 -20.28 -7.13 -2.11
CA TYR A 82 -21.52 -7.81 -2.53
C TYR A 82 -21.69 -9.21 -1.92
N TYR A 83 -20.62 -9.83 -1.43
CA TYR A 83 -20.59 -11.23 -0.97
C TYR A 83 -20.51 -11.38 0.57
N ARG A 84 -20.92 -10.37 1.35
CA ARG A 84 -20.65 -10.32 2.80
C ARG A 84 -21.30 -11.46 3.59
N ASP A 85 -20.45 -12.26 4.22
CA ASP A 85 -20.70 -12.86 5.53
C ASP A 85 -19.33 -13.05 6.23
N CYS A 86 -18.88 -12.05 6.99
CA CYS A 86 -17.77 -12.22 7.92
C CYS A 86 -17.70 -11.09 8.96
N ASP A 87 -17.58 -11.52 10.21
CA ASP A 87 -17.42 -10.73 11.41
C ASP A 87 -16.20 -9.80 11.32
N ALA A 88 -16.40 -8.55 11.73
CA ALA A 88 -15.35 -7.53 11.76
C ALA A 88 -14.21 -7.97 12.68
N VAL A 89 -13.02 -8.20 12.11
CA VAL A 89 -11.81 -8.46 12.88
C VAL A 89 -11.45 -7.20 13.67
N PRO A 90 -11.24 -7.30 15.00
CA PRO A 90 -10.81 -6.16 15.80
C PRO A 90 -9.42 -5.69 15.34
N PRO A 91 -9.14 -4.37 15.34
CA PRO A 91 -7.88 -3.84 14.81
C PRO A 91 -6.68 -4.37 15.62
N GLY A 92 -5.82 -5.15 14.96
CA GLY A 92 -4.43 -5.37 15.38
C GLY A 92 -3.54 -4.19 14.95
N GLU A 93 -2.36 -4.09 15.55
CA GLU A 93 -1.39 -2.99 15.38
C GLU A 93 -1.10 -2.56 13.92
N ASP A 94 -0.86 -1.26 13.73
CA ASP A 94 -0.41 -0.54 12.51
C ASP A 94 -0.83 -1.10 11.14
N ILE A 95 -2.12 -1.36 10.96
CA ILE A 95 -2.71 -1.59 9.63
C ILE A 95 -2.74 -0.27 8.85
N VAL A 96 -2.11 -0.26 7.68
CA VAL A 96 -2.14 0.88 6.78
C VAL A 96 -3.39 0.83 5.90
N PHE A 97 -4.16 1.89 5.93
CA PHE A 97 -5.33 2.08 5.10
C PHE A 97 -5.00 2.98 3.90
N PRO A 98 -5.51 2.64 2.70
CA PRO A 98 -5.49 3.53 1.56
C PRO A 98 -6.14 4.89 1.87
N ARG A 99 -5.64 5.95 1.25
CA ARG A 99 -6.29 7.26 1.23
C ARG A 99 -7.04 7.41 -0.07
N LYS A 100 -8.31 7.78 0.00
CA LYS A 100 -9.14 8.02 -1.19
C LYS A 100 -8.82 9.39 -1.78
N LYS A 101 -8.74 9.47 -3.12
CA LYS A 101 -8.55 10.70 -3.88
C LYS A 101 -9.86 11.14 -4.52
N ALA A 102 -9.89 12.38 -5.01
CA ALA A 102 -11.08 13.04 -5.58
C ALA A 102 -11.73 12.31 -6.76
N ASP A 103 -11.02 11.41 -7.43
CA ASP A 103 -11.45 10.67 -8.62
C ASP A 103 -11.70 9.18 -8.33
N ASP A 104 -12.01 8.84 -7.07
CA ASP A 104 -12.17 7.48 -6.53
C ASP A 104 -10.92 6.59 -6.61
N TRP A 105 -9.78 7.09 -7.08
CA TRP A 105 -8.53 6.33 -6.95
C TRP A 105 -8.09 6.31 -5.50
N MET A 106 -7.66 5.15 -5.05
CA MET A 106 -7.06 4.96 -3.74
C MET A 106 -5.54 4.93 -3.88
N GLN A 107 -4.87 5.50 -2.89
CA GLN A 107 -3.42 5.45 -2.77
C GLN A 107 -3.06 4.88 -1.42
N VAL A 108 -2.27 3.81 -1.41
CA VAL A 108 -1.78 3.20 -0.17
C VAL A 108 -0.26 3.15 -0.15
N GLU A 109 0.33 3.43 1.01
CA GLU A 109 1.76 3.36 1.21
C GLU A 109 2.20 1.90 1.41
N LEU A 110 3.12 1.44 0.57
CA LEU A 110 3.69 0.09 0.63
C LEU A 110 4.92 0.02 1.55
N GLY A 111 5.58 1.14 1.80
CA GLY A 111 6.74 1.22 2.66
C GLY A 111 7.63 2.41 2.35
N GLU A 112 8.74 2.48 3.07
CA GLU A 112 9.80 3.48 2.90
C GLU A 112 11.17 2.80 2.77
N PHE A 113 12.05 3.40 1.98
CA PHE A 113 13.42 2.93 1.75
C PHE A 113 14.38 4.13 1.65
N HIS A 114 15.49 4.09 2.41
CA HIS A 114 16.56 5.07 2.28
C HIS A 114 17.67 4.58 1.34
N ASN A 115 17.96 5.34 0.29
CA ASN A 115 19.00 4.98 -0.67
C ASN A 115 20.35 5.57 -0.24
N GLU A 116 21.24 4.77 0.34
CA GLU A 116 22.61 5.20 0.68
C GLU A 116 23.57 5.21 -0.53
N GLY A 117 23.08 4.81 -1.70
CA GLY A 117 23.89 4.62 -2.91
C GLY A 117 24.43 3.19 -3.08
N GLY A 118 25.30 3.03 -4.08
CA GLY A 118 25.86 1.73 -4.48
C GLY A 118 25.00 0.95 -5.47
N ASP A 119 25.49 -0.23 -5.84
CA ASP A 119 24.88 -1.11 -6.84
C ASP A 119 23.92 -2.10 -6.19
N GLY A 120 22.72 -2.26 -6.73
CA GLY A 120 21.77 -3.26 -6.28
C GLY A 120 20.35 -2.93 -6.69
N GLU A 121 19.44 -3.84 -6.38
CA GLU A 121 18.03 -3.74 -6.73
C GLU A 121 17.18 -3.54 -5.48
N VAL A 122 16.22 -2.61 -5.57
CA VAL A 122 15.17 -2.42 -4.59
C VAL A 122 13.93 -3.16 -5.07
N SER A 123 13.36 -3.98 -4.20
CA SER A 123 12.13 -4.71 -4.48
C SER A 123 10.96 -4.10 -3.73
N ILE A 124 9.81 -4.07 -4.39
CA ILE A 124 8.51 -3.68 -3.82
C ILE A 124 7.57 -4.85 -4.05
N SER A 125 6.80 -5.24 -3.04
CA SER A 125 5.74 -6.21 -3.24
C SER A 125 4.50 -5.96 -2.39
N LEU A 126 3.36 -6.47 -2.86
CA LEU A 126 2.12 -6.60 -2.10
C LEU A 126 1.59 -8.00 -2.34
N THR A 127 1.38 -8.78 -1.27
CA THR A 127 1.01 -10.18 -1.38
C THR A 127 -0.07 -10.61 -0.41
N GLU A 128 -0.91 -11.57 -0.82
CA GLU A 128 -1.80 -12.33 0.04
C GLU A 128 -2.17 -13.66 -0.65
N THR A 129 -2.10 -14.77 0.08
CA THR A 129 -2.05 -16.13 -0.50
C THR A 129 -3.20 -17.05 -0.08
N THR A 130 -4.18 -16.52 0.66
CA THR A 130 -5.16 -17.34 1.40
C THR A 130 -6.53 -17.40 0.72
N THR A 131 -6.97 -16.33 0.07
CA THR A 131 -8.35 -16.18 -0.43
C THR A 131 -8.39 -15.72 -1.90
N ALA A 132 -9.39 -16.20 -2.64
CA ALA A 132 -9.65 -15.74 -4.00
C ALA A 132 -10.03 -14.25 -4.03
N LYS A 133 -9.39 -13.51 -4.94
CA LYS A 133 -9.55 -12.06 -5.10
C LYS A 133 -10.01 -11.73 -6.51
N SER A 134 -10.88 -10.74 -6.60
CA SER A 134 -11.39 -10.24 -7.87
C SER A 134 -11.77 -8.78 -7.76
N GLY A 135 -11.77 -8.08 -8.90
CA GLY A 135 -12.20 -6.68 -8.96
C GLY A 135 -11.16 -5.64 -8.53
N LEU A 136 -9.89 -6.00 -8.35
CA LEU A 136 -8.81 -5.02 -8.17
C LEU A 136 -8.37 -4.44 -9.53
N ILE A 137 -8.40 -3.11 -9.64
CA ILE A 137 -7.92 -2.36 -10.80
C ILE A 137 -6.68 -1.59 -10.37
N VAL A 138 -5.51 -1.91 -10.94
CA VAL A 138 -4.24 -1.28 -10.54
C VAL A 138 -3.80 -0.29 -11.61
N TRP A 139 -3.53 0.95 -11.21
CA TRP A 139 -2.86 1.92 -12.08
C TRP A 139 -1.36 1.65 -12.11
N GLY A 140 -0.74 1.48 -10.94
CA GLY A 140 0.67 1.16 -10.83
C GLY A 140 1.26 1.44 -9.45
N ILE A 141 2.56 1.15 -9.35
CA ILE A 141 3.39 1.51 -8.19
C ILE A 141 4.11 2.82 -8.50
N VAL A 142 3.99 3.77 -7.59
CA VAL A 142 4.55 5.12 -7.70
C VAL A 142 5.58 5.32 -6.60
N ILE A 143 6.82 5.60 -6.98
CA ILE A 143 7.93 5.88 -6.06
C ILE A 143 8.14 7.38 -6.01
N ARG A 144 8.25 7.96 -4.80
CA ARG A 144 8.46 9.40 -4.59
C ARG A 144 9.57 9.64 -3.59
N SER A 145 10.40 10.65 -3.82
CA SER A 145 11.36 11.11 -2.82
C SER A 145 10.66 11.91 -1.73
N LYS A 146 10.95 11.58 -0.46
CA LYS A 146 10.65 12.45 0.67
C LYS A 146 11.68 13.57 0.65
N HIS A 147 11.24 14.79 0.33
CA HIS A 147 12.12 15.95 0.43
C HIS A 147 12.52 16.15 1.89
N GLN A 148 13.79 15.91 2.21
CA GLN A 148 14.33 16.34 3.48
C GLN A 148 14.40 17.87 3.46
N ARG A 149 13.68 18.54 4.38
CA ARG A 149 13.93 19.96 4.64
C ARG A 149 15.38 20.06 5.12
N ARG A 150 16.27 20.56 4.27
CA ARG A 150 17.59 21.01 4.70
C ARG A 150 17.39 22.14 5.70
N VAL A 151 17.54 21.83 6.99
CA VAL A 151 17.85 22.85 7.99
C VAL A 151 19.27 23.28 7.67
N ARG A 152 19.43 24.46 7.06
CA ARG A 152 20.74 25.10 6.96
C ARG A 152 21.06 25.64 8.35
N LEU A 153 22.13 25.12 8.95
CA LEU A 153 22.80 25.73 10.10
C LEU A 153 23.48 27.03 9.67
#